data_AF-A0A0U5JF51-F1
#
_entry.id   AF-A0A0U5JF51-F1
#
_cell.length_a   1.000
_cell.length_b   1.000
_cell.length_c   1.000
_cell.angle_alpha   90.00
_cell.angle_beta   90.00
_cell.angle_gamma   90.00
#
_symmetry.space_group_name_H-M   'P 1'
#
loop_
_entity.id
_entity.type
_entity.pdbx_description
1 polymer ?
#
loop_
_entity_poly.entity_id
_entity_poly.type
_entity_poly.pdbx_seq_one_letter_code
_entity_poly.pdbx_strand_id
1 'polypeptide(L)'
;MEILNVVQFNRVPILQQLKWEEALLRADHRNWCLINQGSPPAIVMGISGKIAELVDRDKLQEAPLPVIRRFSGGGTVVVDENTLFITFICNAATLPIAPYPLPIMRWTQELYEPVFHPHSFQLRENDYVIGHKKFGGNAQSIVKNRWLHHSSLLWDYSSAYMDYLLMPPKMPTYREKRSHADFLCCLKDLWPSPQTFQTTFLHRLAQQFTVQEQPLSLLTQIAALPHRQATEVIAIGKQ
;
A
#
# COMPACT_ATOMS: atom_id res chain seq x y z
N MET A 1 23.62 -11.06 -1.47
CA MET A 1 22.21 -10.62 -1.53
C MET A 1 21.96 -9.77 -0.30
N GLU A 2 21.25 -8.66 -0.44
CA GLU A 2 20.89 -7.81 0.69
C GLU A 2 19.93 -8.55 1.64
N ILE A 3 20.01 -8.25 2.94
CA ILE A 3 19.07 -8.80 3.93
C ILE A 3 17.75 -8.03 3.83
N LEU A 4 16.64 -8.76 3.75
CA LEU A 4 15.29 -8.20 3.79
C LEU A 4 14.52 -8.80 4.97
N ASN A 5 14.17 -7.94 5.92
CA ASN A 5 13.40 -8.32 7.10
C ASN A 5 11.92 -8.37 6.75
N VAL A 6 11.30 -9.54 6.85
CA VAL A 6 9.91 -9.76 6.47
C VAL A 6 9.04 -9.88 7.71
N VAL A 7 7.92 -9.16 7.74
CA VAL A 7 6.87 -9.36 8.73
C VAL A 7 5.54 -9.55 8.01
N GLN A 8 4.87 -10.65 8.34
CA GLN A 8 3.54 -10.96 7.85
C GLN A 8 2.53 -10.69 8.95
N PHE A 9 1.43 -10.04 8.58
CA PHE A 9 0.33 -9.69 9.47
C PHE A 9 -0.97 -10.32 9.00
N ASN A 10 -1.86 -10.55 9.94
CA ASN A 10 -3.24 -10.91 9.66
C ASN A 10 -4.14 -10.06 10.54
N ARG A 11 -5.12 -9.40 9.93
CA ARG A 11 -6.13 -8.57 10.61
C ARG A 11 -5.57 -7.41 11.43
N VAL A 12 -4.38 -6.93 11.11
CA VAL A 12 -3.84 -5.71 11.73
C VAL A 12 -4.55 -4.49 11.12
N PRO A 13 -5.14 -3.58 11.92
CA PRO A 13 -5.70 -2.33 11.41
C PRO A 13 -4.67 -1.52 10.63
N ILE A 14 -5.06 -0.99 9.47
CA ILE A 14 -4.16 -0.24 8.59
C ILE A 14 -3.53 0.98 9.29
N LEU A 15 -4.22 1.60 10.25
CA LEU A 15 -3.66 2.67 11.09
C LEU A 15 -2.39 2.20 11.83
N GLN A 16 -2.43 1.00 12.40
CA GLN A 16 -1.30 0.46 13.16
C GLN A 16 -0.14 0.10 12.24
N GLN A 17 -0.43 -0.51 11.09
CA GLN A 17 0.59 -0.76 10.06
C GLN A 17 1.26 0.53 9.60
N LEU A 18 0.50 1.58 9.27
CA LEU A 18 1.05 2.87 8.84
C LEU A 18 1.94 3.52 9.90
N LYS A 19 1.60 3.37 11.19
CA LYS A 19 2.46 3.82 12.29
C LYS A 19 3.77 3.04 12.36
N TRP A 20 3.74 1.72 12.18
CA TRP A 20 4.96 0.92 12.10
C TRP A 20 5.78 1.26 10.87
N GLU A 21 5.16 1.45 9.70
CA GLU A 21 5.82 1.90 8.48
C GLU A 21 6.57 3.21 8.68
N GLU A 22 5.92 4.20 9.31
CA GLU A 22 6.53 5.49 9.59
C GLU A 22 7.71 5.38 10.58
N ALA A 23 7.54 4.60 11.65
CA ALA A 23 8.62 4.33 12.61
C ALA A 23 9.80 3.61 11.94
N LEU A 24 9.52 2.55 11.19
CA LEU A 24 10.51 1.78 10.46
C LEU A 24 11.26 2.66 9.47
N LEU A 25 10.61 3.59 8.78
CA LEU A 25 11.24 4.52 7.84
C LEU A 25 12.14 5.57 8.53
N ARG A 26 11.77 6.01 9.74
CA ARG A 26 12.41 7.15 10.40
C ARG A 26 13.39 6.80 11.53
N ALA A 27 13.21 5.66 12.19
CA ALA A 27 13.96 5.26 13.39
C ALA A 27 14.76 3.95 13.25
N ASP A 28 14.59 3.22 12.16
CA ASP A 28 15.36 1.99 11.89
C ASP A 28 16.28 2.18 10.67
N HIS A 29 17.21 1.24 10.47
CA HIS A 29 18.20 1.28 9.38
C HIS A 29 18.22 0.01 8.54
N ARG A 30 17.39 -0.99 8.84
CA ARG A 30 17.31 -2.22 8.07
C ARG A 30 16.39 -2.07 6.87
N ASN A 31 16.49 -3.00 5.93
CA ASN A 31 15.53 -3.13 4.84
C ASN A 31 14.38 -4.03 5.30
N TRP A 32 13.15 -3.64 4.98
CA TRP A 32 11.93 -4.31 5.42
C TRP A 32 10.98 -4.58 4.26
N CYS A 33 10.27 -5.70 4.35
CA CYS A 33 9.07 -5.97 3.59
C CYS A 33 7.95 -6.35 4.56
N LEU A 34 6.83 -5.61 4.51
CA LEU A 34 5.68 -5.86 5.34
C LEU A 34 4.52 -6.34 4.46
N ILE A 35 3.82 -7.39 4.91
CA ILE A 35 2.68 -7.96 4.19
C ILE A 35 1.49 -8.03 5.14
N ASN A 36 0.37 -7.39 4.81
CA ASN A 36 -0.85 -7.41 5.64
C ASN A 36 -2.06 -7.82 4.81
N GLN A 37 -2.94 -8.61 5.40
CA GLN A 37 -4.25 -8.94 4.84
C GLN A 37 -5.31 -8.94 5.93
N GLY A 38 -6.58 -8.78 5.56
CA GLY A 38 -7.69 -8.84 6.51
C GLY A 38 -7.84 -7.61 7.39
N SER A 39 -7.25 -6.46 7.01
CA SER A 39 -7.42 -5.20 7.76
C SER A 39 -8.91 -4.84 7.83
N PRO A 40 -9.44 -4.39 8.98
CA PRO A 40 -10.79 -3.87 9.05
C PRO A 40 -10.98 -2.65 8.12
N PRO A 41 -12.23 -2.39 7.65
CA PRO A 41 -12.52 -1.28 6.76
C PRO A 41 -12.08 0.09 7.26
N ALA A 42 -11.47 0.89 6.39
CA ALA A 42 -11.07 2.26 6.67
C ALA A 42 -10.90 3.10 5.39
N ILE A 43 -11.00 4.41 5.52
CA ILE A 43 -10.64 5.36 4.47
C ILE A 43 -9.23 5.89 4.75
N VAL A 44 -8.31 5.72 3.81
CA VAL A 44 -6.91 6.14 3.95
C VAL A 44 -6.58 7.23 2.94
N MET A 45 -6.46 8.45 3.43
CA MET A 45 -6.09 9.63 2.64
C MET A 45 -4.58 9.85 2.62
N GLY A 46 -4.07 10.39 1.50
CA GLY A 46 -2.70 10.89 1.43
C GLY A 46 -2.49 12.12 2.32
N ILE A 47 -1.23 12.46 2.59
CA ILE A 47 -0.87 13.54 3.52
C ILE A 47 -1.50 14.91 3.18
N SER A 48 -1.75 15.19 1.90
CA SER A 48 -2.36 16.43 1.42
C SER A 48 -3.86 16.29 1.09
N GLY A 49 -4.46 15.14 1.38
CA GLY A 49 -5.87 14.86 1.08
C GLY A 49 -6.83 15.65 1.97
N LYS A 50 -7.91 16.16 1.36
CA LYS A 50 -8.99 16.85 2.06
C LYS A 50 -10.27 16.04 1.98
N ILE A 51 -10.95 15.86 3.12
CA ILE A 51 -12.19 15.08 3.20
C ILE A 51 -13.23 15.63 2.22
N ALA A 52 -13.45 16.95 2.22
CA ALA A 52 -14.46 17.61 1.37
C ALA A 52 -14.26 17.39 -0.14
N GLU A 53 -13.05 17.04 -0.59
CA GLU A 53 -12.75 16.84 -2.02
C GLU A 53 -12.76 15.36 -2.42
N LEU A 54 -12.61 14.43 -1.47
CA LEU A 54 -12.24 13.04 -1.76
C LEU A 54 -13.17 12.01 -1.11
N VAL A 55 -13.98 12.40 -0.13
CA VAL A 55 -14.81 11.48 0.66
C VAL A 55 -16.26 11.95 0.63
N ASP A 56 -17.17 11.02 0.37
CA ASP A 56 -18.61 11.24 0.49
C ASP A 56 -18.98 11.38 1.97
N ARG A 57 -19.35 12.61 2.36
CA ARG A 57 -19.66 12.94 3.75
C ARG A 57 -21.01 12.38 4.20
N ASP A 58 -21.98 12.33 3.29
CA ASP A 58 -23.33 11.87 3.62
C ASP A 58 -23.27 10.36 3.91
N LYS A 59 -22.60 9.61 3.04
CA LYS A 59 -22.36 8.17 3.26
C LYS A 59 -21.54 7.90 4.52
N LEU A 60 -20.50 8.71 4.78
CA LEU A 60 -19.70 8.59 6.00
C LEU A 60 -20.50 8.90 7.27
N GLN A 61 -21.50 9.78 7.20
CA GLN A 61 -22.39 10.09 8.32
C GLN A 61 -23.40 8.97 8.57
N GLU A 62 -23.95 8.37 7.52
CA GLU A 62 -24.89 7.24 7.60
C GLU A 62 -24.21 5.96 8.11
N ALA A 63 -22.99 5.68 7.62
CA ALA A 63 -22.21 4.50 7.96
C ALA A 63 -20.75 4.90 8.27
N PRO A 64 -20.42 5.20 9.53
CA PRO A 64 -19.09 5.70 9.88
C PRO A 64 -17.97 4.69 9.64
N LEU A 65 -16.92 5.13 8.95
CA LEU A 65 -15.63 4.45 8.83
C LEU A 65 -14.50 5.30 9.40
N PRO A 66 -13.44 4.69 9.97
CA PRO A 66 -12.25 5.43 10.37
C PRO A 66 -11.63 6.15 9.16
N VAL A 67 -11.41 7.46 9.28
CA VAL A 67 -10.69 8.25 8.28
C VAL A 67 -9.27 8.50 8.77
N ILE A 68 -8.28 8.02 8.03
CA ILE A 68 -6.87 8.04 8.39
C ILE A 68 -6.12 8.92 7.39
N ARG A 69 -5.30 9.84 7.89
CA ARG A 69 -4.29 10.55 7.09
C ARG A 69 -2.96 9.83 7.24
N ARG A 70 -2.41 9.33 6.15
CA ARG A 70 -1.09 8.68 6.15
C ARG A 70 0.04 9.68 5.92
N PHE A 71 1.24 9.31 6.33
CA PHE A 71 2.47 10.11 6.18
C PHE A 71 3.00 10.23 4.75
N SER A 72 2.59 9.33 3.84
CA SER A 72 3.00 9.34 2.42
C SER A 72 2.07 10.19 1.54
N GLY A 73 2.56 10.55 0.35
CA GLY A 73 1.76 11.24 -0.66
C GLY A 73 0.75 10.31 -1.37
N GLY A 74 0.18 10.78 -2.48
CA GLY A 74 -0.76 10.01 -3.31
C GLY A 74 -2.24 10.24 -2.98
N GLY A 75 -3.12 9.48 -3.64
CA GLY A 75 -4.57 9.63 -3.55
C GLY A 75 -5.20 9.03 -2.29
N THR A 76 -6.53 9.05 -2.24
CA THR A 76 -7.33 8.39 -1.20
C THR A 76 -7.77 7.02 -1.67
N VAL A 77 -7.73 6.05 -0.76
CA VAL A 77 -8.27 4.70 -0.97
C VAL A 77 -9.22 4.35 0.15
N VAL A 78 -10.20 3.51 -0.17
CA VAL A 78 -10.94 2.74 0.83
C VAL A 78 -10.30 1.36 0.86
N VAL A 79 -10.11 0.83 2.05
CA VAL A 79 -9.51 -0.48 2.27
C VAL A 79 -10.42 -1.29 3.18
N ASP A 80 -10.32 -2.61 3.07
CA ASP A 80 -11.14 -3.58 3.78
C ASP A 80 -10.36 -4.90 3.96
N GLU A 81 -11.06 -5.93 4.45
CA GLU A 81 -10.49 -7.25 4.69
C GLU A 81 -9.95 -7.91 3.41
N ASN A 82 -10.43 -7.48 2.24
CA ASN A 82 -10.04 -7.93 0.92
C ASN A 82 -9.02 -7.00 0.26
N THR A 83 -8.31 -6.20 1.06
CA THR A 83 -7.15 -5.45 0.62
C THR A 83 -5.87 -6.13 1.11
N LEU A 84 -4.98 -6.47 0.17
CA LEU A 84 -3.64 -6.97 0.46
C LEU A 84 -2.65 -5.81 0.40
N PHE A 85 -1.94 -5.57 1.50
CA PHE A 85 -0.90 -4.55 1.56
C PHE A 85 0.48 -5.18 1.45
N ILE A 86 1.33 -4.55 0.64
CA ILE A 86 2.75 -4.87 0.56
C ILE A 86 3.55 -3.58 0.63
N THR A 87 4.48 -3.51 1.58
CA THR A 87 5.32 -2.33 1.81
C THR A 87 6.78 -2.71 1.80
N PHE A 88 7.58 -2.01 1.00
CA PHE A 88 9.03 -2.05 1.03
C PHE A 88 9.58 -0.80 1.70
N ILE A 89 10.56 -0.97 2.58
CA ILE A 89 11.27 0.12 3.24
C ILE A 89 12.76 -0.19 3.12
N CYS A 90 13.47 0.57 2.30
CA CYS A 90 14.85 0.23 1.95
C CYS A 90 15.79 1.42 2.07
N ASN A 91 17.06 1.11 2.28
CA ASN A 91 18.14 2.09 2.20
C ASN A 91 18.43 2.42 0.73
N ALA A 92 18.60 3.71 0.44
CA ALA A 92 18.93 4.18 -0.91
C ALA A 92 20.32 3.70 -1.36
N ALA A 93 21.22 3.39 -0.42
CA ALA A 93 22.56 2.89 -0.73
C ALA A 93 22.62 1.38 -0.99
N THR A 94 21.62 0.60 -0.54
CA THR A 94 21.65 -0.88 -0.65
C THR A 94 21.08 -1.39 -1.97
N LEU A 95 20.26 -0.58 -2.65
CA LEU A 95 19.67 -0.93 -3.94
C LEU A 95 20.12 0.11 -4.97
N PRO A 96 20.56 -0.30 -6.17
CA PRO A 96 21.07 0.60 -7.20
C PRO A 96 19.94 1.34 -7.93
N ILE A 97 19.03 1.95 -7.17
CA ILE A 97 17.88 2.69 -7.68
C ILE A 97 17.93 4.13 -7.18
N ALA A 98 17.69 5.08 -8.08
CA ALA A 98 17.60 6.47 -7.67
C ALA A 98 16.37 6.65 -6.76
N PRO A 99 16.47 7.35 -5.60
CA PRO A 99 15.39 7.46 -4.64
C PRO A 99 14.32 8.47 -5.09
N TYR A 100 13.67 8.18 -6.20
CA TYR A 100 12.57 8.93 -6.79
C TYR A 100 11.38 7.99 -7.04
N PRO A 101 10.13 8.51 -7.08
CA PRO A 101 8.94 7.67 -7.19
C PRO A 101 8.98 6.68 -8.36
N LEU A 102 9.30 7.14 -9.58
CA LEU A 102 9.25 6.30 -10.77
C LEU A 102 10.31 5.17 -10.78
N PRO A 103 11.60 5.41 -10.49
CA PRO A 103 12.58 4.33 -10.33
C PRO A 103 12.20 3.31 -9.27
N ILE A 104 11.66 3.74 -8.12
CA ILE A 104 11.20 2.83 -7.06
C ILE A 104 10.05 1.95 -7.56
N MET A 105 9.06 2.54 -8.24
CA MET A 105 7.92 1.79 -8.80
C MET A 105 8.34 0.81 -9.91
N ARG A 106 9.31 1.19 -10.74
CA ARG A 106 9.87 0.29 -11.77
C ARG A 106 10.60 -0.90 -11.14
N TRP A 107 11.39 -0.65 -10.09
CA TRP A 107 12.04 -1.72 -9.36
C TRP A 107 11.03 -2.72 -8.76
N THR A 108 9.94 -2.24 -8.15
CA THR A 108 8.88 -3.13 -7.66
C THR A 108 8.13 -3.83 -8.80
N GLN A 109 7.98 -3.20 -9.97
CA GLN A 109 7.42 -3.87 -11.16
C GLN A 109 8.27 -5.07 -11.58
N GLU A 110 9.58 -4.89 -11.73
CA GLU A 110 10.52 -5.98 -12.10
C GLU A 110 10.55 -7.10 -11.05
N LEU A 111 10.33 -6.74 -9.78
CA LEU A 111 10.21 -7.72 -8.71
C LEU A 111 8.93 -8.56 -8.84
N TYR A 112 7.79 -7.92 -9.11
CA TYR A 112 6.48 -8.55 -9.20
C TYR A 112 6.21 -9.28 -10.52
N GLU A 113 6.80 -8.87 -11.63
CA GLU A 113 6.50 -9.41 -12.96
C GLU A 113 6.56 -10.95 -13.03
N PRO A 114 7.58 -11.64 -12.47
CA PRO A 114 7.61 -13.10 -12.47
C PRO A 114 6.54 -13.75 -11.58
N VAL A 115 6.03 -13.03 -10.57
CA VAL A 115 4.93 -13.51 -9.72
C VAL A 115 3.65 -13.56 -10.53
N PHE A 116 3.41 -12.57 -11.40
CA PHE A 116 2.17 -12.46 -12.15
C PHE A 116 2.16 -13.22 -13.48
N HIS A 117 3.27 -13.79 -13.94
CA HIS A 117 3.31 -14.57 -15.18
C HIS A 117 2.29 -15.75 -15.15
N PRO A 118 1.53 -16.01 -16.24
CA PRO A 118 1.59 -15.42 -17.57
C PRO A 118 0.70 -14.18 -17.78
N HIS A 119 0.13 -13.60 -16.72
CA HIS A 119 -0.73 -12.42 -16.82
C HIS A 119 0.05 -11.17 -17.22
N SER A 120 -0.59 -10.27 -17.96
CA SER A 120 -0.01 -9.02 -18.46
C SER A 120 0.10 -7.93 -17.40
N PHE A 121 0.91 -8.20 -16.37
CA PHE A 121 1.23 -7.25 -15.30
C PHE A 121 2.14 -6.13 -15.81
N GLN A 122 1.81 -4.88 -15.46
CA GLN A 122 2.64 -3.72 -15.75
C GLN A 122 2.40 -2.59 -14.74
N LEU A 123 3.39 -1.72 -14.58
CA LEU A 123 3.21 -0.39 -14.00
C LEU A 123 2.62 0.53 -15.08
N ARG A 124 1.53 1.21 -14.76
CA ARG A 124 0.96 2.26 -15.60
C ARG A 124 0.74 3.52 -14.78
N GLU A 125 1.51 4.56 -15.08
CA GLU A 125 1.60 5.77 -14.24
C GLU A 125 1.98 5.41 -12.79
N ASN A 126 1.05 5.50 -11.84
CA ASN A 126 1.26 5.15 -10.42
C ASN A 126 0.57 3.83 -10.02
N ASP A 127 0.00 3.11 -10.98
CA ASP A 127 -0.90 1.98 -10.71
C ASP A 127 -0.32 0.66 -11.22
N TYR A 128 -0.61 -0.42 -10.51
CA TYR A 128 -0.42 -1.76 -11.04
C TYR A 128 -1.68 -2.22 -11.75
N VAL A 129 -1.48 -2.74 -12.96
CA VAL A 129 -2.58 -3.15 -13.85
C VAL A 129 -2.32 -4.55 -14.42
N ILE A 130 -3.40 -5.27 -14.70
CA ILE A 130 -3.42 -6.42 -15.60
C ILE A 130 -4.11 -5.97 -16.89
N GLY A 131 -3.38 -5.97 -18.00
CA GLY A 131 -3.83 -5.33 -19.23
C GLY A 131 -4.12 -3.84 -19.03
N HIS A 132 -5.40 -3.44 -19.04
CA HIS A 132 -5.84 -2.05 -18.91
C HIS A 132 -6.66 -1.77 -17.64
N LYS A 133 -6.76 -2.77 -16.75
CA LYS A 133 -7.51 -2.69 -15.49
C LYS A 133 -6.59 -2.65 -14.29
N LYS A 134 -6.83 -1.70 -13.39
CA LYS A 134 -6.06 -1.48 -12.18
C LYS A 134 -6.46 -2.48 -11.09
N PHE A 135 -5.47 -3.05 -10.43
CA PHE A 135 -5.68 -3.81 -9.20
C PHE A 135 -4.81 -3.30 -8.05
N GLY A 136 -3.82 -2.44 -8.29
CA GLY A 136 -2.93 -1.93 -7.25
C GLY A 136 -2.72 -0.42 -7.35
N GLY A 137 -2.76 0.25 -6.20
CA GLY A 137 -2.38 1.66 -6.07
C GLY A 137 -1.10 1.78 -5.26
N ASN A 138 -0.19 2.67 -5.70
CA ASN A 138 1.11 2.87 -5.07
C ASN A 138 1.27 4.27 -4.48
N ALA A 139 2.04 4.35 -3.40
CA ALA A 139 2.53 5.62 -2.87
C ALA A 139 3.92 5.45 -2.23
N GLN A 140 4.70 6.52 -2.28
CA GLN A 140 6.06 6.54 -1.75
C GLN A 140 6.24 7.63 -0.69
N SER A 141 7.21 7.40 0.19
CA SER A 141 7.77 8.40 1.10
C SER A 141 9.28 8.29 1.05
N ILE A 142 9.95 9.36 0.66
CA ILE A 142 11.40 9.40 0.50
C ILE A 142 11.98 10.33 1.54
N VAL A 143 12.94 9.83 2.32
CA VAL A 143 13.75 10.58 3.26
C VAL A 143 15.22 10.44 2.87
N LYS A 144 16.10 11.26 3.44
CA LYS A 144 17.50 11.44 2.99
C LYS A 144 18.20 10.16 2.49
N ASN A 145 18.24 9.10 3.31
CA ASN A 145 18.97 7.87 2.99
C ASN A 145 18.06 6.65 2.77
N ARG A 146 16.73 6.83 2.83
CA ARG A 146 15.78 5.71 2.88
C ARG A 146 14.50 6.07 2.15
N TRP A 147 13.86 5.07 1.57
CA TRP A 147 12.59 5.25 0.90
C TRP A 147 11.64 4.15 1.32
N LEU A 148 10.36 4.46 1.22
CA LEU A 148 9.25 3.56 1.43
C LEU A 148 8.39 3.55 0.19
N HIS A 149 7.97 2.35 -0.22
CA HIS A 149 6.97 2.10 -1.25
C HIS A 149 5.92 1.18 -0.66
N HIS A 150 4.68 1.64 -0.56
CA HIS A 150 3.57 0.76 -0.18
C HIS A 150 2.54 0.65 -1.30
N SER A 151 1.94 -0.53 -1.38
CA SER A 151 0.95 -0.89 -2.37
C SER A 151 -0.30 -1.40 -1.65
N SER A 152 -1.46 -0.90 -2.05
CA SER A 152 -2.76 -1.52 -1.71
C SER A 152 -3.24 -2.31 -2.93
N LEU A 153 -3.32 -3.63 -2.82
CA LEU A 153 -3.73 -4.53 -3.89
C LEU A 153 -5.16 -5.04 -3.61
N LEU A 154 -6.03 -4.91 -4.61
CA LEU A 154 -7.44 -5.29 -4.52
C LEU A 154 -7.55 -6.81 -4.66
N TRP A 155 -7.71 -7.52 -3.53
CA TRP A 155 -8.00 -8.95 -3.57
C TRP A 155 -9.41 -9.19 -4.08
N ASP A 156 -10.39 -8.53 -3.48
CA ASP A 156 -11.81 -8.57 -3.84
C ASP A 156 -12.57 -7.36 -3.30
N TYR A 157 -12.48 -6.22 -3.99
CA TYR A 157 -13.04 -4.97 -3.47
C TYR A 157 -14.57 -5.00 -3.39
N SER A 158 -15.14 -4.32 -2.39
CA SER A 158 -16.57 -4.05 -2.32
C SER A 158 -16.94 -2.76 -3.05
N SER A 159 -17.88 -2.82 -4.00
CA SER A 159 -18.44 -1.63 -4.63
C SER A 159 -19.08 -0.68 -3.61
N ALA A 160 -19.76 -1.23 -2.60
CA ALA A 160 -20.37 -0.45 -1.53
C ALA A 160 -19.33 0.33 -0.71
N TYR A 161 -18.11 -0.19 -0.53
CA TYR A 161 -17.03 0.59 0.08
C TYR A 161 -16.46 1.64 -0.89
N MET A 162 -16.42 1.36 -2.19
CA MET A 162 -15.92 2.32 -3.19
C MET A 162 -16.76 3.60 -3.28
N ASP A 163 -18.08 3.56 -3.03
CA ASP A 163 -18.87 4.80 -3.07
C ASP A 163 -18.63 5.74 -1.87
N TYR A 164 -17.77 5.38 -0.90
CA TYR A 164 -17.27 6.37 0.07
C TYR A 164 -16.33 7.38 -0.57
N LEU A 165 -15.82 7.11 -1.77
CA LEU A 165 -14.84 7.96 -2.45
C LEU A 165 -15.50 8.77 -3.55
N LEU A 166 -15.27 10.09 -3.52
CA LEU A 166 -15.60 10.97 -4.62
C LEU A 166 -14.61 10.76 -5.78
N MET A 167 -15.04 11.11 -6.99
CA MET A 167 -14.13 11.12 -8.14
C MET A 167 -13.04 12.18 -7.90
N PRO A 168 -11.75 11.77 -7.82
CA PRO A 168 -10.69 12.71 -7.48
C PRO A 168 -10.43 13.68 -8.64
N PRO A 169 -10.05 14.95 -8.36
CA PRO A 169 -9.73 15.92 -9.41
C PRO A 169 -8.49 15.52 -10.22
N LYS A 170 -7.59 14.74 -9.60
CA LYS A 170 -6.41 14.16 -10.25
C LYS A 170 -6.62 12.65 -10.38
N MET A 171 -6.66 12.15 -11.61
CA MET A 171 -6.76 10.74 -11.94
C MET A 171 -5.74 10.39 -13.04
N PRO A 172 -5.32 9.12 -13.15
CA PRO A 172 -4.48 8.69 -14.25
C PRO A 172 -5.14 8.97 -15.59
N THR A 173 -4.35 9.36 -16.58
CA THR A 173 -4.86 9.72 -17.93
C THR A 173 -5.58 8.53 -18.54
N TYR A 174 -5.01 7.34 -18.36
CA TYR A 174 -5.59 6.09 -18.90
C TYR A 174 -6.87 5.62 -18.21
N ARG A 175 -7.29 6.25 -17.10
CA ARG A 175 -8.60 5.95 -16.51
C ARG A 175 -9.71 6.30 -17.49
N GLU A 176 -9.52 7.33 -18.32
CA GLU A 176 -10.50 7.75 -19.33
C GLU A 176 -11.91 7.96 -18.74
N LYS A 177 -11.98 8.42 -17.49
CA LYS A 177 -13.22 8.63 -16.71
C LYS A 177 -14.10 7.39 -16.55
N ARG A 178 -13.55 6.19 -16.74
CA ARG A 178 -14.24 4.91 -16.50
C ARG A 178 -14.73 4.79 -15.05
N SER A 179 -15.86 4.10 -14.90
CA SER A 179 -16.40 3.68 -13.60
C SER A 179 -15.42 2.76 -12.87
N HIS A 180 -15.61 2.55 -11.56
CA HIS A 180 -14.78 1.59 -10.82
C HIS A 180 -14.88 0.17 -11.41
N ALA A 181 -16.08 -0.27 -11.82
CA ALA A 181 -16.29 -1.60 -12.41
C ALA A 181 -15.52 -1.81 -13.74
N ASP A 182 -15.43 -0.76 -14.56
CA ASP A 182 -14.73 -0.82 -15.85
C ASP A 182 -13.22 -0.58 -15.73
N PHE A 183 -12.80 0.10 -14.66
CA PHE A 183 -11.41 0.48 -14.42
C PHE A 183 -10.63 -0.53 -13.58
N LEU A 184 -11.29 -1.23 -12.67
CA LEU A 184 -10.65 -2.12 -11.70
C LEU A 184 -10.75 -3.59 -12.08
N CYS A 185 -9.81 -4.39 -11.59
CA CYS A 185 -9.88 -5.85 -11.54
C CYS A 185 -9.39 -6.36 -10.17
N CYS A 186 -9.72 -7.60 -9.84
CA CYS A 186 -9.44 -8.21 -8.55
C CYS A 186 -8.40 -9.33 -8.68
N LEU A 187 -7.56 -9.51 -7.65
CA LEU A 187 -6.56 -10.58 -7.64
C LEU A 187 -7.18 -11.97 -7.47
N LYS A 188 -8.37 -12.08 -6.84
CA LYS A 188 -9.08 -13.36 -6.72
C LYS A 188 -9.39 -14.03 -8.06
N ASP A 189 -9.45 -13.25 -9.14
CA ASP A 189 -9.73 -13.75 -10.49
C ASP A 189 -8.48 -14.38 -11.14
N LEU A 190 -7.30 -14.12 -10.59
CA LEU A 190 -5.99 -14.55 -11.10
C LEU A 190 -5.33 -15.60 -10.19
N TRP A 191 -5.70 -15.59 -8.91
CA TRP A 191 -5.05 -16.38 -7.87
C TRP A 191 -6.07 -17.21 -7.09
N PRO A 192 -5.78 -18.50 -6.81
CA PRO A 192 -6.70 -19.36 -6.07
C PRO A 192 -6.98 -18.89 -4.64
N SER A 193 -5.98 -18.31 -3.96
CA SER A 193 -6.09 -17.85 -2.58
C SER A 193 -4.98 -16.84 -2.24
N PRO A 194 -5.18 -15.98 -1.22
CA PRO A 194 -4.14 -15.07 -0.75
C PRO A 194 -2.86 -15.81 -0.31
N GLN A 195 -3.01 -17.01 0.25
CA GLN A 195 -1.90 -17.83 0.74
C GLN A 195 -1.02 -18.31 -0.43
N THR A 196 -1.61 -18.72 -1.56
CA THR A 196 -0.86 -19.13 -2.75
C THR A 196 -0.10 -17.95 -3.35
N PHE A 197 -0.73 -16.77 -3.42
CA PHE A 197 -0.07 -15.54 -3.85
C PHE A 197 1.11 -15.21 -2.93
N GLN A 198 0.89 -15.17 -1.62
CA GLN A 198 1.94 -14.85 -0.63
C GLN A 198 3.10 -15.83 -0.70
N THR A 199 2.83 -17.14 -0.81
CA THR A 199 3.88 -18.16 -0.94
C THR A 199 4.73 -17.93 -2.19
N THR A 200 4.09 -17.67 -3.33
CA THR A 200 4.78 -17.38 -4.60
C THR A 200 5.61 -16.10 -4.51
N PHE A 201 5.04 -15.07 -3.90
CA PHE A 201 5.72 -13.79 -3.68
C PHE A 201 6.93 -13.92 -2.73
N LEU A 202 6.80 -14.63 -1.61
CA LEU A 202 7.90 -14.88 -0.68
C LEU A 202 9.03 -15.69 -1.35
N HIS A 203 8.68 -16.69 -2.17
CA HIS A 203 9.66 -17.41 -2.97
C HIS A 203 10.40 -16.47 -3.94
N ARG A 204 9.68 -15.55 -4.61
CA ARG A 204 10.30 -14.51 -5.45
C ARG A 204 11.23 -13.60 -4.65
N LEU A 205 10.84 -13.18 -3.44
CA LEU A 205 11.72 -12.40 -2.56
C LEU A 205 12.99 -13.16 -2.21
N ALA A 206 12.90 -14.45 -1.89
CA ALA A 206 14.04 -15.29 -1.53
C ALA A 206 15.05 -15.49 -2.69
N GLN A 207 14.63 -15.28 -3.94
CA GLN A 207 15.53 -15.28 -5.10
C GLN A 207 16.36 -13.99 -5.24
N GLN A 208 15.92 -12.89 -4.62
CA GLN A 208 16.55 -11.56 -4.74
C GLN A 208 17.21 -11.10 -3.43
N PHE A 209 16.72 -11.58 -2.30
CA PHE A 209 17.12 -11.17 -0.96
C PHE A 209 17.42 -12.36 -0.05
N THR A 210 18.30 -12.14 0.92
CA THR A 210 18.37 -13.01 2.10
C THR A 210 17.21 -12.63 3.01
N VAL A 211 16.11 -13.38 2.90
CA VAL A 211 14.88 -13.12 3.66
C VAL A 211 15.04 -13.58 5.11
N GLN A 212 14.72 -12.69 6.05
CA GLN A 212 14.69 -12.99 7.48
C GLN A 212 13.32 -12.63 8.06
N GLU A 213 12.59 -13.63 8.54
CA GLU A 213 11.33 -13.37 9.25
C GLU A 213 11.61 -12.71 10.60
N GLN A 214 10.83 -11.67 10.92
CA GLN A 214 10.94 -10.94 12.17
C GLN A 214 9.62 -10.98 12.94
N PRO A 215 9.67 -11.03 14.29
CA PRO A 215 8.47 -11.05 15.10
C PRO A 215 7.80 -9.68 15.15
N LEU A 216 6.47 -9.67 15.31
CA LEU A 216 5.68 -8.45 15.44
C LEU A 216 6.13 -7.55 16.62
N SER A 217 6.62 -8.16 17.70
CA SER A 217 7.12 -7.46 18.88
C SER A 217 8.25 -6.48 18.54
N LEU A 218 9.09 -6.82 17.55
CA LEU A 218 10.18 -5.96 17.11
C LEU A 218 9.66 -4.65 16.48
N LEU A 219 8.56 -4.70 15.73
CA LEU A 219 7.95 -3.49 15.18
C LEU A 219 7.45 -2.56 16.27
N THR A 220 6.90 -3.13 17.35
CA THR A 220 6.42 -2.37 18.51
C THR A 220 7.58 -1.72 19.26
N GLN A 221 8.71 -2.42 19.40
CA GLN A 221 9.93 -1.85 20.00
C GLN A 221 10.48 -0.69 19.17
N ILE A 222 10.56 -0.84 17.85
CA ILE A 222 11.04 0.23 16.96
C ILE A 222 10.08 1.43 16.99
N ALA A 223 8.77 1.19 17.01
CA ALA A 223 7.77 2.26 17.10
C ALA A 223 7.78 3.03 18.42
N ALA A 224 8.41 2.50 19.46
CA ALA A 224 8.64 3.22 20.71
C ALA A 224 9.84 4.18 20.64
N LEU A 225 10.72 4.05 19.64
CA LEU A 225 11.86 4.95 19.45
C LEU A 225 11.38 6.36 19.04
N PRO A 226 12.08 7.44 19.45
CA PRO A 226 11.72 8.79 19.03
C PRO A 226 11.76 8.97 17.51
N HIS A 227 10.64 9.38 16.91
CA HIS A 227 10.54 9.73 15.51
C HIS A 227 9.36 10.68 15.26
N ARG A 228 9.33 11.34 14.10
CA ARG A 228 8.17 12.12 13.67
C ARG A 228 7.00 11.18 13.40
N GLN A 229 5.84 11.48 14.01
CA GLN A 229 4.59 10.77 13.80
C GLN A 229 3.63 11.70 13.05
N ALA A 230 3.41 11.44 11.76
CA ALA A 230 2.49 12.21 10.92
C ALA A 230 1.20 11.45 10.61
N THR A 231 1.19 10.13 10.79
CA THR A 231 0.00 9.30 10.59
C THR A 231 -1.02 9.52 11.72
N GLU A 232 -2.25 9.87 11.37
CA GLU A 232 -3.29 10.22 12.34
C GLU A 232 -4.69 9.80 11.90
N VAL A 233 -5.60 9.64 12.86
CA VAL A 233 -7.04 9.56 12.62
C VAL A 233 -7.59 10.97 12.55
N ILE A 234 -8.41 11.27 11.54
CA ILE A 234 -9.02 12.58 11.38
C ILE A 234 -10.37 12.60 12.07
N ALA A 235 -10.57 13.57 12.96
CA ALA A 235 -11.88 13.83 13.55
C ALA A 235 -12.82 14.46 12.50
N ILE A 236 -13.94 13.80 12.22
CA ILE A 236 -14.89 14.17 11.17
C ILE A 236 -15.62 15.50 11.48
N GLY A 237 -15.65 15.95 12.74
CA GLY A 237 -16.42 17.11 13.19
C GLY A 237 -15.74 18.50 13.11
N LYS A 238 -14.56 18.67 12.49
CA LYS A 238 -13.81 19.95 12.54
C LYS A 238 -13.24 20.47 11.21
N GLN A 239 -13.70 19.99 10.04
CA GLN A 239 -13.20 20.45 8.74
C GLN A 239 -14.31 20.74 7.73
#